data_AF-A0A972AHJ8-F1
#
_entry.id   AF-A0A972AHJ8-F1
#
_cell.length_a   1.000
_cell.length_b   1.000
_cell.length_c   1.000
_cell.angle_alpha   90.00
_cell.angle_beta   90.00
_cell.angle_gamma   90.00
#
_symmetry.space_group_name_H-M   'P 1'
#
loop_
_entity.id
_entity.type
_entity.pdbx_description
1 polymer ?
#
loop_
_entity_poly.entity_id
_entity_poly.type
_entity_poly.pdbx_seq_one_letter_code
_entity_poly.pdbx_strand_id
1 'polypeptide(L)'
;MTEEKNADWVAGFLDRLGGLSVGDRTALKRSLGISLREADARAVAAFFKVFWGGSRWEEDICFITACAVAAFHNVEGEKKSFQLRLREMAVSSGGVENKLLQLLDIPRKPETYFAVKIGRLLRQMLAAGLNLDFAKLLKDLQQWDHPARFVQLKWARDFYLTDSGQPDAENDSKNNKDIMKEKEENVD
;
A
#
# COMPACT_ATOMS: atom_id res chain seq x y z
N MET A 1 17.44 4.31 -8.06
CA MET A 1 17.28 5.16 -6.86
C MET A 1 17.74 4.33 -5.67
N THR A 2 18.55 4.85 -4.76
CA THR A 2 18.87 4.10 -3.52
C THR A 2 17.61 3.98 -2.67
N GLU A 3 17.52 2.95 -1.83
CA GLU A 3 16.32 2.67 -1.03
C GLU A 3 15.92 3.83 -0.11
N GLU A 4 16.91 4.47 0.50
CA GLU A 4 16.76 5.68 1.31
C GLU A 4 16.20 6.87 0.50
N LYS A 5 16.76 7.13 -0.69
CA LYS A 5 16.24 8.18 -1.59
C LYS A 5 14.81 7.90 -2.06
N ASN A 6 14.44 6.62 -2.20
CA ASN A 6 13.06 6.25 -2.55
C ASN A 6 12.11 6.48 -1.37
N ALA A 7 12.53 6.18 -0.14
CA ALA A 7 11.71 6.44 1.05
C ALA A 7 11.44 7.94 1.23
N ASP A 8 12.46 8.78 1.08
CA ASP A 8 12.33 10.24 1.15
C ASP A 8 11.40 10.76 0.05
N TRP A 9 11.54 10.23 -1.16
CA TRP A 9 10.68 10.60 -2.28
C TRP A 9 9.21 10.23 -2.03
N VAL A 10 8.93 9.01 -1.56
CA VAL A 10 7.57 8.56 -1.21
C VAL A 10 6.96 9.43 -0.12
N ALA A 11 7.71 9.72 0.94
CA ALA A 11 7.24 10.56 2.04
C ALA A 11 6.90 11.97 1.55
N GLY A 12 7.80 12.58 0.77
CA GLY A 12 7.55 13.89 0.16
C GLY A 12 6.30 13.87 -0.72
N PHE A 13 6.17 12.91 -1.63
CA PHE A 13 5.04 12.82 -2.54
C PHE A 13 3.69 12.75 -1.79
N LEU A 14 3.62 11.94 -0.73
CA LEU A 14 2.44 11.84 0.12
C LEU A 14 2.14 13.13 0.90
N ASP A 15 3.19 13.84 1.36
CA ASP A 15 3.04 15.14 2.03
C ASP A 15 2.41 16.19 1.10
N ARG A 16 2.88 16.31 -0.16
CA ARG A 16 2.27 17.22 -1.12
C ARG A 16 0.84 16.86 -1.51
N LEU A 17 0.50 15.57 -1.52
CA LEU A 17 -0.89 15.12 -1.66
C LEU A 17 -1.77 15.58 -0.48
N GLY A 18 -1.18 15.68 0.72
CA GLY A 18 -1.81 16.28 1.91
C GLY A 18 -2.21 17.74 1.68
N GLY A 19 -1.34 18.52 1.01
CA GLY A 19 -1.52 19.95 0.73
C GLY A 19 -2.47 20.31 -0.43
N LEU A 20 -3.12 19.33 -1.07
CA LEU A 20 -4.03 19.61 -2.20
C LEU A 20 -5.27 20.41 -1.79
N SER A 21 -5.68 21.31 -2.69
CA SER A 21 -6.95 22.03 -2.60
C SER A 21 -8.15 21.06 -2.60
N VAL A 22 -9.29 21.50 -2.06
CA VAL A 22 -10.53 20.70 -2.05
C VAL A 22 -10.95 20.30 -3.47
N GLY A 23 -10.80 21.22 -4.44
CA GLY A 23 -11.12 20.97 -5.85
C GLY A 23 -10.23 19.90 -6.49
N ASP A 24 -8.91 20.03 -6.32
CA ASP A 24 -7.93 19.06 -6.86
C ASP A 24 -8.12 17.68 -6.22
N ARG A 25 -8.31 17.64 -4.90
CA ARG A 25 -8.60 16.39 -4.17
C ARG A 25 -9.88 15.73 -4.66
N THR A 26 -10.93 16.51 -4.91
CA THR A 26 -12.21 16.00 -5.43
C THR A 26 -12.04 15.40 -6.83
N ALA A 27 -11.25 16.03 -7.70
CA ALA A 27 -10.96 15.50 -9.04
C ALA A 27 -10.22 14.16 -8.97
N LEU A 28 -9.17 14.06 -8.14
CA LEU A 28 -8.43 12.81 -7.94
C LEU A 28 -9.31 11.71 -7.33
N LYS A 29 -10.11 12.03 -6.30
CA LYS A 29 -11.03 11.09 -5.66
C LYS A 29 -11.99 10.45 -6.68
N ARG A 30 -12.53 11.23 -7.63
CA ARG A 30 -13.44 10.73 -8.67
C ARG A 30 -12.77 9.80 -9.67
N SER A 31 -11.45 9.93 -9.83
CA SER A 31 -10.64 9.11 -10.73
C SER A 31 -10.06 7.84 -10.08
N LEU A 32 -10.46 7.51 -8.84
CA LEU A 32 -10.06 6.26 -8.21
C LEU A 32 -10.37 5.09 -9.15
N GLY A 33 -9.39 4.23 -9.41
CA GLY A 33 -9.54 3.07 -10.28
C GLY A 33 -9.69 3.35 -11.78
N ILE A 34 -9.33 4.56 -12.22
CA ILE A 34 -9.14 4.94 -13.62
C ILE A 34 -7.62 5.07 -13.85
N SER A 35 -7.11 4.64 -15.01
CA SER A 35 -5.69 4.85 -15.34
C SER A 35 -5.41 6.31 -15.62
N LEU A 36 -4.15 6.75 -15.48
CA LEU A 36 -3.76 8.13 -15.75
C LEU A 36 -4.12 8.55 -17.20
N ARG A 37 -4.02 7.60 -18.13
CA ARG A 37 -4.29 7.82 -19.57
C ARG A 37 -5.77 8.03 -19.89
N GLU A 38 -6.66 7.53 -19.05
CA GLU A 38 -8.12 7.62 -19.23
C GLU A 38 -8.77 8.67 -18.31
N ALA A 39 -7.99 9.24 -17.39
CA ALA A 39 -8.47 10.23 -16.45
C ALA A 39 -8.86 11.55 -17.12
N ASP A 40 -9.80 12.27 -16.50
CA ASP A 40 -10.18 13.60 -16.96
C ASP A 40 -9.04 14.62 -16.76
N ALA A 41 -9.08 15.71 -17.54
CA ALA A 41 -8.04 16.73 -17.53
C ALA A 41 -7.85 17.39 -16.15
N ARG A 42 -8.89 17.46 -15.30
CA ARG A 42 -8.79 18.06 -13.96
C ARG A 42 -8.01 17.14 -13.02
N ALA A 43 -8.26 15.84 -13.07
CA ALA A 43 -7.51 14.85 -12.30
C ALA A 43 -6.06 14.76 -12.75
N VAL A 44 -5.81 14.78 -14.07
CA VAL A 44 -4.46 14.82 -14.65
C VAL A 44 -3.71 16.07 -14.17
N ALA A 45 -4.34 17.25 -14.26
CA ALA A 45 -3.73 18.49 -13.78
C ALA A 45 -3.46 18.47 -12.27
N ALA A 46 -4.40 17.99 -11.46
CA ALA A 46 -4.24 17.86 -10.01
C ALA A 46 -3.05 16.95 -9.65
N PHE A 47 -2.88 15.84 -10.36
CA PHE A 47 -1.76 14.93 -10.18
C PHE A 47 -0.42 15.58 -10.52
N PHE A 48 -0.29 16.22 -11.68
CA PHE A 48 0.99 16.82 -12.09
C PHE A 48 1.40 18.06 -11.29
N LYS A 49 0.49 18.69 -10.52
CA LYS A 49 0.86 19.71 -9.52
C LYS A 49 1.71 19.14 -8.37
N VAL A 50 1.50 17.86 -8.05
CA VAL A 50 2.14 17.20 -6.89
C VAL A 50 3.10 16.10 -7.28
N PHE A 51 3.17 15.68 -8.54
CA PHE A 51 4.15 14.70 -9.00
C PHE A 51 5.45 15.39 -9.39
N TRP A 52 6.58 15.01 -8.77
CA TRP A 52 7.91 15.47 -9.16
C TRP A 52 8.93 14.35 -9.06
N GLY A 53 9.99 14.39 -9.87
CA GLY A 53 11.18 13.53 -9.69
C GLY A 53 11.00 12.04 -9.93
N GLY A 54 9.77 11.55 -10.13
CA GLY A 54 9.48 10.18 -10.53
C GLY A 54 9.73 9.96 -12.03
N SER A 55 9.89 8.69 -12.42
CA SER A 55 10.01 8.33 -13.84
C SER A 55 8.64 8.30 -14.53
N ARG A 56 8.60 8.51 -15.85
CA ARG A 56 7.37 8.36 -16.66
C ARG A 56 6.72 6.98 -16.49
N TRP A 57 7.52 5.97 -16.20
CA TRP A 57 7.05 4.60 -16.00
C TRP A 57 6.31 4.43 -14.67
N GLU A 58 6.48 5.33 -13.69
CA GLU A 58 5.83 5.26 -12.39
C GLU A 58 4.57 6.12 -12.30
N GLU A 59 4.35 7.02 -13.27
CA GLU A 59 3.25 7.98 -13.27
C GLU A 59 1.90 7.33 -13.00
N ASP A 60 1.59 6.20 -13.64
CA ASP A 60 0.29 5.54 -13.49
C ASP A 60 0.08 4.96 -12.08
N ILE A 61 1.12 4.36 -11.48
CA ILE A 61 1.04 3.87 -10.09
C ILE A 61 0.93 5.03 -9.12
N CYS A 62 1.71 6.09 -9.33
CA CYS A 62 1.65 7.28 -8.48
C CYS A 62 0.28 7.96 -8.59
N PHE A 63 -0.32 7.95 -9.79
CA PHE A 63 -1.66 8.46 -10.02
C PHE A 63 -2.72 7.62 -9.28
N ILE A 64 -2.67 6.29 -9.39
CA ILE A 64 -3.57 5.39 -8.63
C ILE A 64 -3.47 5.65 -7.13
N THR A 65 -2.24 5.78 -6.60
CA THR A 65 -2.01 6.09 -5.19
C THR A 65 -2.53 7.48 -4.83
N ALA A 66 -2.31 8.50 -5.68
CA ALA A 66 -2.82 9.85 -5.46
C ALA A 66 -4.35 9.89 -5.38
N CYS A 67 -5.03 9.17 -6.27
CA CYS A 67 -6.48 9.00 -6.23
C CYS A 67 -6.94 8.31 -4.94
N ALA A 68 -6.22 7.29 -4.48
CA ALA A 68 -6.52 6.60 -3.24
C ALA A 68 -6.34 7.52 -2.01
N VAL A 69 -5.20 8.22 -1.88
CA VAL A 69 -4.96 9.18 -0.80
C VAL A 69 -6.04 10.27 -0.78
N ALA A 70 -6.40 10.80 -1.96
CA ALA A 70 -7.46 11.80 -2.07
C ALA A 70 -8.83 11.25 -1.64
N ALA A 71 -9.14 10.00 -1.98
CA ALA A 71 -10.41 9.36 -1.60
C ALA A 71 -10.51 9.07 -0.09
N PHE A 72 -9.41 8.71 0.56
CA PHE A 72 -9.34 8.30 1.97
C PHE A 72 -8.97 9.45 2.93
N HIS A 73 -8.86 10.69 2.47
CA HIS A 73 -8.36 11.82 3.29
C HIS A 73 -9.08 12.06 4.63
N ASN A 74 -10.35 11.66 4.75
CA ASN A 74 -11.15 11.77 5.98
C ASN A 74 -11.41 10.43 6.66
N VAL A 75 -10.74 9.35 6.23
CA VAL A 75 -10.85 8.05 6.89
C VAL A 75 -9.92 8.05 8.09
N GLU A 76 -10.52 7.92 9.27
CA GLU A 76 -9.80 7.88 10.54
C GLU A 76 -9.42 6.43 10.91
N GLY A 77 -8.65 6.29 11.99
CA GLY A 77 -8.24 5.00 12.54
C GLY A 77 -6.87 4.51 12.07
N GLU A 78 -6.51 3.35 12.59
CA GLU A 78 -5.20 2.72 12.40
C GLU A 78 -4.87 2.51 10.92
N LYS A 79 -3.66 2.86 10.48
CA LYS A 79 -3.20 2.63 9.11
C LYS A 79 -2.57 1.24 9.02
N LYS A 80 -3.14 0.37 8.19
CA LYS A 80 -2.59 -0.96 7.91
C LYS A 80 -2.26 -1.14 6.45
N SER A 81 -1.39 -2.09 6.13
CA SER A 81 -1.08 -2.42 4.75
C SER A 81 -2.31 -3.00 4.03
N PHE A 82 -2.31 -2.85 2.72
CA PHE A 82 -3.43 -3.21 1.85
C PHE A 82 -3.89 -4.66 2.01
N GLN A 83 -2.96 -5.61 2.00
CA GLN A 83 -3.20 -7.04 2.14
C GLN A 83 -3.76 -7.43 3.52
N LEU A 84 -3.40 -6.71 4.60
CA LEU A 84 -3.99 -6.95 5.92
C LEU A 84 -5.44 -6.46 5.97
N ARG A 85 -5.75 -5.31 5.36
CA ARG A 85 -7.14 -4.85 5.22
C ARG A 85 -7.97 -5.78 4.36
N LEU A 86 -7.40 -6.35 3.29
CA LEU A 86 -8.10 -7.37 2.49
C LEU A 86 -8.46 -8.59 3.34
N ARG A 87 -7.56 -9.02 4.22
CA ARG A 87 -7.81 -10.15 5.10
C ARG A 87 -8.95 -9.87 6.07
N GLU A 88 -8.93 -8.71 6.74
CA GLU A 88 -10.03 -8.26 7.60
C GLU A 88 -11.38 -8.29 6.86
N MET A 89 -11.39 -7.79 5.61
CA MET A 89 -12.57 -7.84 4.76
C MET A 89 -12.98 -9.25 4.36
N ALA A 90 -12.04 -10.17 4.14
CA ALA A 90 -12.32 -11.55 3.76
C ALA A 90 -12.99 -12.34 4.88
N VAL A 91 -12.69 -12.03 6.15
CA VAL A 91 -13.38 -12.61 7.32
C VAL A 91 -14.86 -12.22 7.33
N SER A 92 -15.19 -10.98 6.94
CA SER A 92 -16.56 -10.46 6.98
C SER A 92 -17.33 -10.63 5.67
N SER A 93 -16.66 -10.88 4.54
CA SER A 93 -17.30 -10.88 3.22
C SER A 93 -16.68 -11.89 2.24
N GLY A 94 -17.56 -12.69 1.63
CA GLY A 94 -17.16 -13.63 0.59
C GLY A 94 -16.63 -12.94 -0.67
N GLY A 95 -15.64 -13.57 -1.32
CA GLY A 95 -15.15 -13.16 -2.65
C GLY A 95 -14.17 -12.00 -2.68
N VAL A 96 -13.65 -11.54 -1.53
CA VAL A 96 -12.46 -10.66 -1.48
C VAL A 96 -11.21 -11.44 -1.89
N GLU A 97 -11.08 -12.67 -1.42
CA GLU A 97 -9.98 -13.58 -1.76
C GLU A 97 -9.84 -13.77 -3.29
N ASN A 98 -10.94 -14.10 -3.98
CA ASN A 98 -10.92 -14.26 -5.44
C ASN A 98 -10.46 -12.99 -6.18
N LYS A 99 -10.77 -11.80 -5.65
CA LYS A 99 -10.32 -10.53 -6.24
C LYS A 99 -8.84 -10.28 -5.96
N LEU A 100 -8.35 -10.68 -4.78
CA LEU A 100 -6.92 -10.64 -4.47
C LEU A 100 -6.16 -11.56 -5.42
N LEU A 101 -6.57 -12.82 -5.56
CA LEU A 101 -5.94 -13.78 -6.47
C LEU A 101 -5.85 -13.23 -7.90
N GLN A 102 -6.95 -12.67 -8.42
CA GLN A 102 -6.95 -11.99 -9.72
C GLN A 102 -5.98 -10.82 -9.80
N LEU A 103 -5.82 -10.05 -8.71
CA LEU A 103 -4.87 -8.93 -8.68
C LEU A 103 -3.43 -9.45 -8.71
N LEU A 104 -3.10 -10.50 -7.94
CA LEU A 104 -1.75 -11.06 -7.85
C LEU A 104 -1.23 -11.63 -9.18
N ASP A 105 -2.11 -12.07 -10.06
CA ASP A 105 -1.75 -12.65 -11.36
C ASP A 105 -1.65 -11.65 -12.51
N ILE A 106 -2.04 -10.40 -12.29
CA ILE A 106 -2.01 -9.39 -13.36
C ILE A 106 -0.73 -8.54 -13.28
N PRO A 107 -0.03 -8.34 -14.42
CA PRO A 107 0.99 -7.33 -14.52
C PRO A 107 0.36 -5.92 -14.46
N ARG A 108 1.16 -4.87 -14.21
CA ARG A 108 0.63 -3.49 -14.30
C ARG A 108 0.24 -3.11 -15.72
N LYS A 109 0.86 -3.72 -16.74
CA LYS A 109 0.54 -3.43 -18.15
C LYS A 109 -0.37 -4.50 -18.74
N PRO A 110 -1.53 -4.15 -19.31
CA PRO A 110 -2.01 -2.78 -19.59
C PRO A 110 -2.52 -2.04 -18.34
N GLU A 111 -2.15 -0.76 -18.23
CA GLU A 111 -2.38 0.11 -17.06
C GLU A 111 -3.86 0.18 -16.65
N THR A 112 -4.76 0.27 -17.64
CA THR A 112 -6.21 0.35 -17.42
C THR A 112 -6.76 -0.85 -16.64
N TYR A 113 -6.39 -2.08 -17.01
CA TYR A 113 -6.94 -3.27 -16.34
C TYR A 113 -6.47 -3.36 -14.89
N PHE A 114 -5.19 -3.06 -14.65
CA PHE A 114 -4.62 -3.02 -13.32
C PHE A 114 -5.32 -1.97 -12.44
N ALA A 115 -5.45 -0.73 -12.94
CA ALA A 115 -6.13 0.37 -12.25
C ALA A 115 -7.56 0.01 -11.85
N VAL A 116 -8.32 -0.62 -12.75
CA VAL A 116 -9.70 -1.04 -12.47
C VAL A 116 -9.76 -2.08 -11.35
N LYS A 117 -8.87 -3.07 -11.37
CA LYS A 117 -8.85 -4.17 -10.38
C LYS A 117 -8.46 -3.68 -8.99
N ILE A 118 -7.35 -2.94 -8.88
CA ILE A 118 -6.93 -2.38 -7.59
C ILE A 118 -7.92 -1.33 -7.07
N GLY A 119 -8.43 -0.47 -7.96
CA GLY A 119 -9.43 0.55 -7.62
C GLY A 119 -10.73 -0.04 -7.09
N ARG A 120 -11.16 -1.21 -7.59
CA ARG A 120 -12.33 -1.93 -7.08
C ARG A 120 -12.13 -2.39 -5.63
N LEU A 121 -10.95 -2.86 -5.27
CA LEU A 121 -10.62 -3.26 -3.90
C LEU A 121 -10.49 -2.04 -2.98
N LEU A 122 -9.81 -0.98 -3.43
CA LEU A 122 -9.70 0.29 -2.70
C LEU A 122 -11.09 0.89 -2.41
N ARG A 123 -12.01 0.89 -3.37
CA ARG A 123 -13.39 1.34 -3.14
C ARG A 123 -14.12 0.51 -2.10
N GLN A 124 -13.92 -0.81 -2.08
CA GLN A 124 -14.54 -1.69 -1.08
C GLN A 124 -13.99 -1.40 0.32
N MET A 125 -12.67 -1.20 0.46
CA MET A 125 -12.06 -0.79 1.73
C MET A 125 -12.54 0.58 2.20
N LEU A 126 -12.66 1.54 1.27
CA LEU A 126 -13.19 2.88 1.57
C LEU A 126 -14.62 2.80 2.10
N ALA A 127 -15.47 1.99 1.47
CA ALA A 127 -16.85 1.78 1.90
C ALA A 127 -16.93 1.09 3.28
N ALA A 128 -15.96 0.24 3.61
CA ALA A 128 -15.82 -0.39 4.92
C ALA A 128 -15.15 0.52 5.97
N GLY A 129 -14.74 1.74 5.62
CA GLY A 129 -14.08 2.68 6.55
C GLY A 129 -12.68 2.25 6.99
N LEU A 130 -11.99 1.40 6.22
CA LEU A 130 -10.70 0.85 6.59
C LEU A 130 -9.55 1.76 6.12
N ASN A 131 -8.79 2.33 7.06
CA ASN A 131 -7.65 3.19 6.72
C ASN A 131 -6.41 2.40 6.25
N LEU A 132 -5.61 3.01 5.37
CA LEU A 132 -4.49 2.36 4.68
C LEU A 132 -3.16 3.08 4.91
N ASP A 133 -2.10 2.29 4.99
CA ASP A 133 -0.71 2.76 4.87
C ASP A 133 -0.36 2.94 3.38
N PHE A 134 -0.56 4.17 2.88
CA PHE A 134 -0.30 4.51 1.48
C PHE A 134 1.19 4.54 1.12
N ALA A 135 2.09 4.70 2.10
CA ALA A 135 3.52 4.63 1.84
C ALA A 135 3.94 3.19 1.52
N LYS A 136 3.45 2.22 2.31
CA LYS A 136 3.64 0.79 2.01
C LYS A 136 2.99 0.40 0.70
N LEU A 137 1.75 0.85 0.45
CA LEU A 137 1.06 0.56 -0.80
C LEU A 137 1.85 1.09 -2.02
N LEU A 138 2.30 2.34 -2.00
CA LEU A 138 3.05 2.90 -3.13
C LEU A 138 4.35 2.13 -3.41
N LYS A 139 5.12 1.82 -2.36
CA LYS A 139 6.36 1.04 -2.49
C LYS A 139 6.10 -0.34 -3.08
N ASP A 140 5.07 -1.04 -2.59
CA ASP A 140 4.68 -2.35 -3.10
C ASP A 140 4.28 -2.26 -4.59
N LEU A 141 3.49 -1.25 -4.97
CA LEU A 141 3.06 -1.08 -6.37
C LEU A 141 4.18 -0.64 -7.33
N GLN A 142 5.16 0.13 -6.86
CA GLN A 142 6.34 0.47 -7.66
C GLN A 142 7.15 -0.78 -8.04
N GLN A 143 7.16 -1.78 -7.15
CA GLN A 143 7.86 -3.05 -7.34
C GLN A 143 6.98 -4.19 -7.87
N TRP A 144 5.74 -3.88 -8.28
CA TRP A 144 4.75 -4.89 -8.67
C TRP A 144 5.24 -5.80 -9.79
N ASP A 145 5.84 -5.24 -10.84
CA ASP A 145 6.30 -6.02 -12.00
C ASP A 145 7.73 -6.57 -11.83
N HIS A 146 8.26 -6.61 -10.60
CA HIS A 146 9.60 -7.15 -10.38
C HIS A 146 9.66 -8.65 -10.78
N PRO A 147 10.68 -9.12 -11.53
CA PRO A 147 10.73 -10.50 -12.03
C PRO A 147 10.62 -11.57 -10.95
N ALA A 148 11.15 -11.32 -9.75
CA ALA A 148 11.07 -12.24 -8.61
C ALA A 148 9.68 -12.31 -7.95
N ARG A 149 8.70 -11.49 -8.38
CA ARG A 149 7.33 -11.42 -7.84
C ARG A 149 7.24 -11.34 -6.31
N PHE A 150 8.24 -10.70 -5.67
CA PHE A 150 8.34 -10.72 -4.20
C PHE A 150 7.20 -9.96 -3.53
N VAL A 151 6.63 -8.94 -4.18
CA VAL A 151 5.47 -8.19 -3.67
C VAL A 151 4.25 -9.09 -3.61
N GLN A 152 3.96 -9.82 -4.69
CA GLN A 152 2.83 -10.73 -4.75
C GLN A 152 2.96 -11.87 -3.73
N LEU A 153 4.16 -12.44 -3.61
CA LEU A 153 4.45 -13.46 -2.60
C LEU A 153 4.29 -12.91 -1.18
N LYS A 154 4.79 -11.70 -0.91
CA LYS A 154 4.59 -11.01 0.37
C LYS A 154 3.11 -10.80 0.68
N TRP A 155 2.35 -10.28 -0.29
CA TRP A 155 0.91 -10.06 -0.12
C TRP A 155 0.14 -11.35 0.14
N ALA A 156 0.47 -12.44 -0.55
CA ALA A 156 -0.12 -13.75 -0.30
C ALA A 156 0.23 -14.28 1.09
N ARG A 157 1.50 -14.18 1.52
CA ARG A 157 1.91 -14.59 2.88
C ARG A 157 1.18 -13.81 3.95
N ASP A 158 1.17 -12.49 3.86
CA ASP A 158 0.51 -11.64 4.85
C ASP A 158 -1.00 -11.91 4.89
N PHE A 159 -1.63 -12.24 3.75
CA PHE A 159 -3.06 -12.55 3.68
C PHE A 159 -3.41 -13.92 4.28
N TYR A 160 -2.62 -14.96 3.99
CA TYR A 160 -2.93 -16.35 4.37
C TYR A 160 -2.26 -16.83 5.67
N LEU A 161 -1.07 -16.31 5.99
CA LEU A 161 -0.19 -16.84 7.05
C LEU A 161 -0.05 -15.93 8.27
N THR A 162 -0.48 -14.68 8.20
CA THR A 162 -0.63 -13.90 9.44
C THR A 162 -1.66 -14.64 10.29
N ASP A 163 -1.45 -14.88 11.57
CA ASP A 163 -2.52 -15.39 12.46
C ASP A 163 -3.29 -14.20 13.04
N SER A 164 -4.61 -14.32 13.18
CA SER A 164 -5.45 -13.27 13.77
C SER A 164 -5.32 -13.21 15.30
N GLY A 165 -4.09 -13.23 15.83
CA GLY A 165 -3.90 -13.41 17.27
C GLY A 165 -2.48 -13.41 17.85
N GLN A 166 -1.55 -12.60 17.35
CA GLN A 166 -0.38 -12.23 18.17
C GLN A 166 -0.07 -10.73 18.07
N PRO A 167 0.09 -10.03 19.21
CA PRO A 167 0.67 -8.69 19.23
C PRO A 167 2.14 -8.77 18.86
N ASP A 168 2.63 -7.75 18.15
CA ASP A 168 4.01 -7.62 17.67
C ASP A 168 5.03 -7.93 18.77
N ALA A 169 5.61 -9.13 18.73
CA ALA A 169 6.76 -9.50 19.54
C ALA A 169 8.04 -9.32 18.70
N GLU A 170 8.41 -8.06 18.47
CA GLU A 170 9.78 -7.68 18.10
C GLU A 170 10.29 -6.64 19.12
N ASN A 171 10.69 -7.12 20.30
CA ASN A 171 11.97 -6.73 20.88
C ASN A 171 12.31 -7.60 22.10
N ASP A 172 12.91 -8.77 21.86
CA ASP A 172 13.72 -9.41 22.90
C ASP A 172 14.95 -10.10 22.31
N SER A 173 15.76 -9.31 21.61
CA SER A 173 17.15 -9.67 21.30
C SER A 173 18.14 -9.25 22.40
N LYS A 174 17.68 -9.09 23.66
CA LYS A 174 18.58 -8.77 24.79
C LYS A 174 18.64 -9.80 25.91
N ASN A 175 17.77 -10.81 25.98
CA ASN A 175 17.75 -11.68 27.16
C ASN A 175 18.61 -12.96 27.06
N ASN A 176 19.37 -13.17 25.98
CA ASN A 176 20.17 -14.40 25.82
C ASN A 176 21.65 -14.27 26.24
N LYS A 177 22.03 -13.20 26.96
CA LYS A 177 23.37 -13.07 27.57
C LYS A 177 23.38 -13.27 29.09
N ASP A 178 22.24 -13.22 29.76
CA ASP A 178 22.20 -13.40 31.23
C ASP A 178 22.01 -14.86 31.66
N ILE A 179 21.51 -15.74 30.79
CA ILE A 179 21.30 -17.18 31.11
C ILE A 179 22.61 -18.00 31.06
N MET A 180 23.69 -17.48 30.44
CA MET A 180 24.98 -18.17 30.41
C MET A 180 25.94 -17.77 31.53
N LYS A 181 25.61 -16.77 32.36
CA LYS A 181 26.45 -16.38 33.50
C LYS A 181 26.14 -17.13 34.80
N GLU A 182 24.94 -17.68 34.96
CA GLU A 182 24.58 -18.44 36.18
C GLU A 182 24.97 -19.93 36.15
N LYS A 183 25.51 -20.45 35.04
CA LYS A 183 25.96 -21.85 34.95
C LYS A 183 27.46 -22.08 35.13
N GLU A 184 28.27 -21.03 35.29
CA GLU A 184 29.72 -21.17 35.52
C GLU A 184 30.16 -20.81 36.96
N GLU A 185 29.26 -20.39 37.86
CA GLU A 185 29.59 -20.09 39.27
C GLU A 185 29.15 -21.18 40.26
N ASN A 186 28.81 -22.38 39.80
CA ASN A 186 28.39 -23.49 40.68
C ASN A 186 29.00 -24.85 40.30
N VAL A 187 30.27 -24.84 39.90
CA VAL A 187 31.12 -26.04 39.92
C VAL A 187 32.50 -25.62 40.44
N ASP A 188 32.84 -26.22 41.59
CA ASP A 188 34.02 -26.07 42.47
C ASP A 188 34.10 -24.83 43.40
#